data_AF-A0A926ZAM3-F1
#
_entry.id   AF-A0A926ZAM3-F1
#
_cell.length_a   1.000
_cell.length_b   1.000
_cell.length_c   1.000
_cell.angle_alpha   90.00
_cell.angle_beta   90.00
_cell.angle_gamma   90.00
#
_symmetry.space_group_name_H-M   'P 1'
#
loop_
_entity.id
_entity.type
_entity.pdbx_description
1 polymer ?
#
loop_
_entity_poly.entity_id
_entity_poly.type
_entity_poly.pdbx_seq_one_letter_code
_entity_poly.pdbx_strand_id
1 'polypeptide(L)'
;MSKRRRNGLIIYKQFHAEFAGPGAAVGGLFDANCDRVIPVGDLSLMPPNSHEERQEAYLIRRQWIRLTQQFTDTSVALERARMILNQFETYFDAETVAKVTDEAFALLVGVLPNTIRNARRPPGKASMKVKV
;
A
#
# COMPACT_ATOMS: atom_id res chain seq x y z
N MET A 1 7.22 11.56 -16.97
CA MET A 1 7.05 11.07 -15.57
C MET A 1 8.29 10.29 -15.09
N SER A 2 8.74 10.52 -13.85
CA SER A 2 9.84 9.75 -13.24
C SER A 2 9.33 8.40 -12.70
N LYS A 3 9.36 7.36 -13.54
CA LYS A 3 8.88 5.99 -13.21
C LYS A 3 9.70 5.25 -12.13
N ARG A 4 10.79 5.85 -11.62
CA ARG A 4 11.77 5.21 -10.73
C ARG A 4 11.82 5.77 -9.30
N ARG A 5 11.00 6.77 -8.96
CA ARG A 5 11.03 7.32 -7.60
C ARG A 5 10.28 6.40 -6.65
N ARG A 6 10.84 6.16 -5.47
CA ARG A 6 10.20 5.44 -4.35
C ARG A 6 9.12 6.34 -3.75
N ASN A 7 8.03 6.55 -4.48
CA ASN A 7 6.93 7.39 -4.04
C ASN A 7 5.56 6.79 -4.35
N GLY A 8 4.53 7.28 -3.68
CA GLY A 8 3.16 6.91 -3.96
C GLY A 8 2.19 7.55 -3.00
N LEU A 9 0.91 7.23 -3.20
CA LEU A 9 -0.19 7.75 -2.40
C LEU A 9 -1.07 6.59 -1.94
N ILE A 10 -1.29 6.48 -0.62
CA ILE A 10 -2.32 5.61 -0.07
C ILE A 10 -3.60 6.44 0.03
N ILE A 11 -4.65 5.98 -0.63
CA ILE A 11 -5.95 6.66 -0.73
C ILE A 11 -6.94 5.87 0.11
N TYR A 12 -7.44 6.49 1.17
CA TYR A 12 -8.45 5.91 2.06
C TYR A 12 -9.82 6.12 1.44
N LYS A 13 -10.58 5.03 1.38
CA LYS A 13 -12.00 5.00 1.08
C LYS A 13 -12.74 4.50 2.30
N GLN A 14 -14.06 4.58 2.25
CA GLN A 14 -14.94 4.28 3.38
C GLN A 14 -14.63 2.93 4.08
N PHE A 15 -14.25 1.89 3.33
CA PHE A 15 -14.06 0.54 3.87
C PHE A 15 -12.70 -0.10 3.54
N HIS A 16 -11.87 0.55 2.73
CA HIS A 16 -10.59 0.01 2.27
C HIS A 16 -9.63 1.13 1.89
N ALA A 17 -8.39 0.78 1.58
CA ALA A 17 -7.43 1.71 1.01
C ALA A 17 -6.94 1.20 -0.34
N GLU A 18 -6.48 2.11 -1.18
CA GLU A 18 -5.86 1.80 -2.47
C GLU A 18 -4.48 2.47 -2.54
N PHE A 19 -3.49 1.78 -3.12
CA PHE A 19 -2.17 2.36 -3.32
C PHE A 19 -1.97 2.81 -4.76
N ALA A 20 -1.60 4.07 -4.96
CA ALA A 20 -1.21 4.66 -6.24
C ALA A 20 0.30 4.84 -6.24
N GLY A 21 1.02 3.89 -6.85
CA GLY A 21 2.47 3.98 -6.96
C GLY A 21 2.93 4.96 -8.06
N PRO A 22 4.25 4.99 -8.35
CA PRO A 22 4.84 5.98 -9.23
C PRO A 22 4.20 6.00 -10.62
N GLY A 23 3.72 7.17 -11.05
CA GLY A 23 3.08 7.36 -12.34
C GLY A 23 1.63 6.85 -12.44
N ALA A 24 1.05 6.33 -11.36
CA ALA A 24 -0.37 6.00 -11.33
C ALA A 24 -1.23 7.26 -11.39
N ALA A 25 -2.38 7.16 -12.07
CA ALA A 25 -3.40 8.19 -12.02
C ALA A 25 -4.00 8.30 -10.60
N VAL A 26 -4.19 9.54 -10.14
CA VAL A 26 -4.86 9.89 -8.87
C VAL A 26 -5.85 11.03 -9.11
N GLY A 27 -6.96 11.04 -8.38
CA GLY A 27 -8.02 12.03 -8.50
C GLY A 27 -9.09 11.69 -9.55
N GLY A 28 -9.96 12.66 -9.82
CA GLY A 28 -11.12 12.49 -10.70
C GLY A 28 -12.18 11.56 -10.08
N LEU A 29 -12.98 10.91 -10.93
CA LEU A 29 -14.11 10.10 -10.49
C LEU A 29 -13.71 8.89 -9.61
N PHE A 30 -12.51 8.35 -9.80
CA PHE A 30 -12.04 7.16 -9.07
C PHE A 30 -11.78 7.41 -7.59
N ASP A 31 -11.43 8.64 -7.24
CA ASP A 31 -11.06 9.07 -5.89
C ASP A 31 -12.01 10.14 -5.34
N ALA A 32 -13.17 10.34 -5.99
CA ALA A 32 -14.18 11.32 -5.57
C ALA A 32 -14.71 11.06 -4.13
N ASN A 33 -14.72 9.80 -3.70
CA ASN A 33 -15.14 9.37 -2.37
C ASN A 33 -13.93 9.05 -1.48
N CYS A 34 -12.80 9.75 -1.63
CA CYS A 34 -11.67 9.57 -0.73
C CYS A 34 -11.89 10.35 0.57
N ASP A 35 -11.67 9.68 1.70
CA ASP A 35 -11.79 10.31 3.03
C ASP A 35 -10.48 10.97 3.46
N ARG A 36 -9.36 10.40 3.02
CA ARG A 36 -8.00 10.84 3.35
C ARG A 36 -7.00 10.31 2.34
N VAL A 37 -5.88 11.00 2.21
CA VAL A 37 -4.70 10.49 1.51
C VAL A 37 -3.46 10.54 2.40
N ILE A 38 -2.56 9.57 2.27
CA ILE A 38 -1.27 9.53 2.96
C ILE A 38 -0.16 9.44 1.90
N PRO A 39 0.75 10.43 1.83
CA PRO A 39 1.91 10.36 0.95
C PRO A 39 2.90 9.31 1.49
N VAL A 40 3.49 8.54 0.59
CA VAL A 40 4.55 7.58 0.90
C VAL A 40 5.78 7.96 0.09
N GLY A 41 6.91 8.19 0.78
CA GLY A 41 8.14 8.66 0.15
C GLY A 41 8.07 10.11 -0.35
N ASP A 42 8.90 10.43 -1.35
CA ASP A 42 9.00 11.78 -1.94
C ASP A 42 7.91 12.00 -3.02
N LEU A 43 6.70 12.28 -2.57
CA LEU A 43 5.52 12.45 -3.43
C LEU A 43 5.63 13.73 -4.27
N SER A 44 5.41 13.58 -5.58
CA SER A 44 5.22 14.70 -6.50
C SER A 44 4.05 14.39 -7.44
N LEU A 45 3.07 15.28 -7.46
CA LEU A 45 1.92 15.20 -8.36
C LEU A 45 2.17 16.08 -9.58
N MET A 46 1.94 15.53 -10.77
CA MET A 46 2.09 16.24 -12.04
C MET A 46 0.89 15.97 -12.93
N PRO A 47 0.36 16.98 -13.63
CA PRO A 47 -0.67 16.75 -14.63
C PRO A 47 -0.09 15.95 -15.82
N PRO A 48 -0.89 15.10 -16.48
CA PRO A 48 -0.47 14.46 -17.72
C PRO A 48 -0.38 15.51 -18.84
N ASN A 49 0.64 15.43 -19.68
CA ASN A 49 0.86 16.37 -20.79
C ASN A 49 0.22 15.90 -22.10
N SER A 50 -0.22 14.63 -22.17
CA SER A 50 -0.87 14.06 -23.35
C SER A 50 -1.92 13.01 -23.00
N HIS A 51 -2.74 12.63 -23.98
CA HIS A 51 -3.71 11.55 -23.84
C HIS A 51 -3.03 10.20 -23.57
N GLU A 52 -1.87 9.96 -24.19
CA GLU A 52 -1.06 8.74 -24.01
C GLU A 52 -0.51 8.67 -22.58
N GLU A 53 0.06 9.76 -22.05
CA GLU A 53 0.53 9.79 -20.65
C GLU A 53 -0.63 9.53 -19.68
N ARG A 54 -1.81 10.08 -19.96
CA ARG A 54 -3.02 9.84 -19.16
C ARG A 54 -3.45 8.38 -19.22
N GLN A 55 -3.47 7.76 -20.41
CA GLN A 55 -3.80 6.34 -20.56
C GLN A 55 -2.80 5.44 -19.82
N GLU A 56 -1.50 5.73 -19.94
CA GLU A 56 -0.46 5.00 -19.22
C GLU A 56 -0.67 5.09 -17.69
N ALA A 57 -0.98 6.28 -17.17
CA ALA A 57 -1.23 6.47 -15.74
C ALA A 57 -2.42 5.63 -15.22
N TYR A 58 -3.48 5.49 -16.03
CA TYR A 58 -4.61 4.60 -15.69
C TYR A 58 -4.22 3.12 -15.75
N LEU A 59 -3.40 2.71 -16.70
CA LEU A 59 -2.91 1.33 -16.78
C LEU A 59 -2.05 0.97 -15.56
N ILE A 60 -1.18 1.88 -15.12
CA ILE A 60 -0.37 1.72 -13.90
C ILE A 60 -1.29 1.64 -12.67
N ARG A 61 -2.29 2.52 -12.57
CA ARG A 61 -3.28 2.47 -11.46
C ARG A 61 -3.98 1.12 -11.39
N ARG A 62 -4.38 0.56 -12.54
CA ARG A 62 -5.00 -0.78 -12.61
C ARG A 62 -4.04 -1.90 -12.18
N GLN A 63 -2.76 -1.80 -12.50
CA GLN A 63 -1.76 -2.80 -12.06
C GLN A 63 -1.65 -2.84 -10.53
N TRP A 64 -1.62 -1.68 -9.87
CA TRP A 64 -1.61 -1.63 -8.40
C TRP A 64 -2.86 -2.22 -7.77
N ILE A 65 -4.04 -1.94 -8.32
CA ILE A 65 -5.31 -2.54 -7.85
C ILE A 65 -5.28 -4.07 -7.99
N ARG A 66 -4.79 -4.59 -9.13
CA ARG A 66 -4.66 -6.04 -9.35
C ARG A 66 -3.67 -6.68 -8.38
N LEU A 67 -2.56 -6.02 -8.10
CA LEU A 67 -1.57 -6.51 -7.15
C LEU A 67 -2.15 -6.62 -5.73
N THR A 68 -2.85 -5.59 -5.25
CA THR A 68 -3.53 -5.67 -3.94
C THR A 68 -4.62 -6.73 -3.94
N GLN A 69 -5.33 -6.91 -5.06
CA GLN A 69 -6.34 -7.96 -5.20
C GLN A 69 -5.73 -9.36 -5.05
N GLN A 70 -4.57 -9.63 -5.66
CA GLN A 70 -3.86 -10.90 -5.52
C GLN A 70 -3.53 -11.22 -4.05
N PHE A 71 -3.24 -10.20 -3.24
CA PHE A 71 -3.02 -10.39 -1.81
C PHE A 71 -4.33 -10.68 -1.08
N THR A 72 -5.42 -9.98 -1.42
CA THR A 72 -6.73 -10.21 -0.79
C THR A 72 -7.34 -11.56 -1.13
N ASP A 73 -6.98 -12.16 -2.27
CA ASP A 73 -7.42 -13.50 -2.68
C ASP A 73 -6.80 -14.60 -1.79
N THR A 74 -5.72 -14.31 -1.06
CA THR A 74 -5.16 -15.23 -0.05
C THR A 74 -6.06 -15.28 1.19
N SER A 75 -6.51 -16.49 1.55
CA SER A 75 -7.44 -16.71 2.66
C SER A 75 -6.83 -16.40 4.04
N VAL A 76 -5.52 -16.61 4.20
CA VAL A 76 -4.82 -16.45 5.49
C VAL A 76 -4.42 -14.99 5.71
N ALA A 77 -5.06 -14.34 6.69
CA ALA A 77 -4.85 -12.92 6.99
C ALA A 77 -3.38 -12.55 7.28
N LEU A 78 -2.64 -13.39 7.99
CA LEU A 78 -1.22 -13.13 8.28
C LEU A 78 -0.35 -13.22 7.02
N GLU A 79 -0.71 -14.07 6.07
CA GLU A 79 -0.01 -14.15 4.78
C GLU A 79 -0.29 -12.91 3.95
N ARG A 80 -1.55 -12.43 3.88
CA ARG A 80 -1.90 -11.15 3.24
C ARG A 80 -1.03 -9.99 3.76
N ALA A 81 -0.93 -9.91 5.10
CA ALA A 81 -0.13 -8.89 5.79
C ALA A 81 1.36 -8.98 5.42
N ARG A 82 1.92 -10.19 5.36
CA ARG A 82 3.32 -10.40 4.95
C ARG A 82 3.55 -10.05 3.49
N MET A 83 2.63 -10.42 2.59
CA MET A 83 2.73 -10.12 1.16
C MET A 83 2.79 -8.61 0.91
N ILE A 84 1.90 -7.82 1.53
CA ILE A 84 1.92 -6.36 1.34
C ILE A 84 3.16 -5.70 1.93
N LEU A 85 3.62 -6.14 3.11
CA LEU A 85 4.84 -5.62 3.73
C LEU A 85 6.07 -5.93 2.87
N ASN A 86 6.25 -7.18 2.45
CA ASN A 86 7.36 -7.60 1.59
C ASN A 86 7.33 -6.86 0.25
N GLN A 87 6.14 -6.65 -0.32
CA GLN A 87 5.98 -5.88 -1.54
C GLN A 87 6.48 -4.46 -1.30
N PHE A 88 6.01 -3.77 -0.26
CA PHE A 88 6.44 -2.41 0.04
C PHE A 88 7.95 -2.30 0.32
N GLU A 89 8.56 -3.26 1.02
CA GLU A 89 10.01 -3.31 1.26
C GLU A 89 10.82 -3.51 -0.04
N THR A 90 10.21 -4.05 -1.10
CA THR A 90 10.85 -4.16 -2.42
C THR A 90 10.88 -2.81 -3.15
N TYR A 91 9.88 -1.94 -2.93
CA TYR A 91 9.79 -0.63 -3.60
C TYR A 91 10.34 0.53 -2.77
N PHE A 92 10.28 0.44 -1.44
CA PHE A 92 10.60 1.50 -0.50
C PHE A 92 11.70 1.06 0.46
N ASP A 93 12.52 2.00 0.93
CA ASP A 93 13.44 1.72 2.03
C ASP A 93 12.68 1.46 3.35
N ALA A 94 13.36 0.78 4.27
CA ALA A 94 12.79 0.39 5.56
C ALA A 94 12.28 1.59 6.38
N GLU A 95 12.95 2.75 6.29
CA GLU A 95 12.50 3.96 6.99
C GLU A 95 11.16 4.45 6.47
N THR A 96 10.98 4.47 5.15
CA THR A 96 9.71 4.85 4.52
C THR A 96 8.59 3.86 4.86
N VAL A 97 8.87 2.56 4.83
CA VAL A 97 7.88 1.51 5.19
C VAL A 97 7.49 1.58 6.67
N ALA A 98 8.41 1.96 7.55
CA ALA A 98 8.14 2.13 8.98
C ALA A 98 7.23 3.33 9.28
N LYS A 99 7.21 4.35 8.42
CA LYS A 99 6.33 5.53 8.56
C LYS A 99 4.87 5.24 8.16
N VAL A 100 4.63 4.19 7.38
CA VAL A 100 3.27 3.78 7.01
C VAL A 100 2.61 3.05 8.19
N THR A 101 1.43 3.50 8.58
CA THR A 101 0.71 2.98 9.76
C THR A 101 0.23 1.55 9.56
N ASP A 102 0.04 0.83 10.67
CA ASP A 102 -0.56 -0.51 10.64
C ASP A 102 -1.98 -0.46 10.05
N GLU A 103 -2.73 0.62 10.32
CA GLU A 103 -4.07 0.87 9.78
C GLU A 103 -4.06 1.03 8.25
N ALA A 104 -3.08 1.75 7.69
CA ALA A 104 -2.95 1.92 6.24
C ALA A 104 -2.74 0.57 5.55
N PHE A 105 -1.79 -0.23 6.04
CA PHE A 105 -1.53 -1.55 5.51
C PHE A 105 -2.72 -2.50 5.70
N ALA A 106 -3.39 -2.43 6.84
CA ALA A 106 -4.56 -3.25 7.14
C ALA A 106 -5.69 -3.01 6.13
N LEU A 107 -5.95 -1.74 5.80
CA LEU A 107 -6.97 -1.34 4.83
C LEU A 107 -6.61 -1.70 3.38
N LEU A 108 -5.32 -1.80 3.04
CA LEU A 108 -4.87 -2.21 1.70
C LEU A 108 -5.14 -3.70 1.41
N VAL A 109 -5.18 -4.56 2.44
CA VAL A 109 -5.31 -6.03 2.27
C VAL A 109 -6.42 -6.66 3.11
N GLY A 110 -7.34 -5.86 3.65
CA GLY A 110 -8.52 -6.33 4.37
C GLY A 110 -8.17 -7.20 5.59
N VAL A 111 -7.33 -6.69 6.48
CA VAL A 111 -6.98 -7.34 7.76
C VAL A 111 -7.13 -6.38 8.93
N LEU A 112 -6.94 -6.86 10.16
CA LEU A 112 -6.88 -5.99 11.33
C LEU A 112 -5.49 -5.35 11.48
N PRO A 113 -5.37 -4.12 12.01
CA PRO A 113 -4.07 -3.49 12.27
C PRO A 113 -3.14 -4.36 13.13
N ASN A 114 -3.68 -5.09 14.11
CA ASN A 114 -2.90 -6.02 14.92
C ASN A 114 -2.28 -7.18 14.11
N THR A 115 -2.92 -7.58 13.01
CA THR A 115 -2.36 -8.59 12.09
C THR A 115 -1.12 -8.05 11.37
N ILE A 116 -1.15 -6.79 10.92
CA ILE A 116 0.02 -6.10 10.35
C ILE A 116 1.14 -6.02 11.40
N ARG A 117 0.81 -5.58 12.61
CA ARG A 117 1.77 -5.48 13.71
C ARG A 117 2.47 -6.80 14.01
N ASN A 118 1.72 -7.90 13.98
CA ASN A 118 2.28 -9.24 14.15
C ASN A 118 3.17 -9.66 12.97
N ALA A 119 2.79 -9.29 11.74
CA ALA A 119 3.59 -9.58 10.54
C ALA A 119 4.91 -8.80 10.49
N ARG A 120 4.96 -7.58 11.04
CA ARG A 120 6.19 -6.77 11.18
C ARG A 120 7.21 -7.37 12.16
N ARG A 121 6.77 -8.26 13.06
CA ARG A 121 7.69 -8.90 14.01
C ARG A 121 8.47 -9.99 13.27
N PRO A 122 9.80 -10.02 13.40
CA PRO A 122 10.58 -11.11 12.83
C PRO A 122 10.11 -12.45 13.39
N PRO A 123 10.06 -13.52 12.58
CA PRO A 123 9.70 -14.84 13.08
C PRO A 123 10.78 -15.33 14.06
N GLY A 124 10.54 -15.17 15.36
CA GLY A 124 11.43 -15.73 16.40
C GLY A 124 11.16 -15.28 17.84
N LYS A 125 10.92 -16.28 18.71
CA LYS A 125 10.94 -16.25 20.19
C LYS A 125 9.70 -15.71 20.92
N ALA A 126 8.58 -16.42 20.77
CA ALA A 126 7.64 -16.54 21.88
C ALA A 126 8.26 -17.44 22.97
N SER A 127 9.20 -16.93 23.76
CA SER A 127 9.57 -17.54 25.04
C SER A 127 8.66 -16.96 26.11
N MET A 128 7.46 -17.53 26.26
CA MET A 128 6.69 -17.35 27.49
C MET A 128 7.39 -18.14 28.60
N LYS A 129 8.23 -17.48 29.39
CA LYS A 129 8.55 -17.98 30.74
C LYS A 129 7.42 -17.52 31.65
N VAL A 130 6.43 -18.38 31.84
CA VAL A 130 5.54 -18.28 33.01
C VAL A 130 6.38 -18.72 34.20
N LYS A 131 6.73 -17.79 35.08
CA LYS A 131 7.22 -18.13 36.42
C LYS A 131 6.00 -18.47 37.27
N VAL A 132 5.93 -19.71 37.72
CA VAL A 132 5.19 -20.13 38.92
C VAL A 132 6.12 -19.91 40.11
#